data_AF-A0A368NKG5-F1
#
_entry.id   AF-A0A368NKG5-F1
#
_cell.length_a   1.000
_cell.length_b   1.000
_cell.length_c   1.000
_cell.angle_alpha   90.00
_cell.angle_beta   90.00
_cell.angle_gamma   90.00
#
_symmetry.space_group_name_H-M   'P 1'
#
loop_
_entity.id
_entity.type
_entity.pdbx_description
1 polymer ?
#
loop_
_entity_poly.entity_id
_entity_poly.type
_entity_poly.pdbx_seq_one_letter_code
_entity_poly.pdbx_strand_id
1 'polypeptide(L)'
;MADWLLDSTSLTARLKRHCQDFSVRVLGESYLALSADEQSQLATADSEGFVREVILFCDDKPWVFARTVVPLATLSQGQELQQLGERPLGALLFATPGMVRDAVEVTHLAADHPLSKSALLWGADKQRDLWGRRSRFLLPAGALLVSEMFLPDCAAYVEE
;
A
#
# COMPACT_ATOMS: atom_id res chain seq x y z
N MET A 1 -2.54 -17.24 -3.07
CA MET A 1 -1.54 -16.11 -3.15
C MET A 1 -1.47 -15.38 -4.50
N ALA A 2 -1.20 -16.06 -5.63
CA ALA A 2 -1.01 -15.38 -6.92
C ALA A 2 -2.19 -14.48 -7.33
N ASP A 3 -3.41 -14.94 -7.06
CA ASP A 3 -4.63 -14.16 -7.29
C ASP A 3 -4.65 -12.84 -6.51
N TRP A 4 -4.27 -12.85 -5.22
CA TRP A 4 -4.15 -11.63 -4.40
C TRP A 4 -3.10 -10.66 -4.92
N LEU A 5 -1.98 -11.17 -5.46
CA LEU A 5 -0.91 -10.33 -5.99
C LEU A 5 -1.34 -9.65 -7.30
N LEU A 6 -1.99 -10.38 -8.19
CA LEU A 6 -2.36 -9.91 -9.53
C LEU A 6 -3.73 -9.24 -9.59
N ASP A 7 -4.49 -9.24 -8.50
CA ASP A 7 -5.83 -8.64 -8.44
C ASP A 7 -5.79 -7.14 -8.78
N SER A 8 -6.45 -6.79 -9.89
CA SER A 8 -6.58 -5.40 -10.36
C SER A 8 -7.64 -4.61 -9.60
N THR A 9 -8.49 -5.27 -8.80
CA THR A 9 -9.55 -4.64 -8.02
C THR A 9 -9.02 -4.02 -6.72
N SER A 10 -9.93 -3.38 -5.97
CA SER A 10 -9.59 -2.70 -4.72
C SER A 10 -9.22 -3.69 -3.63
N LEU A 11 -7.96 -3.64 -3.16
CA LEU A 11 -7.49 -4.48 -2.06
C LEU A 11 -8.37 -4.29 -0.81
N THR A 12 -8.74 -3.05 -0.49
CA THR A 12 -9.62 -2.76 0.65
C THR A 12 -11.00 -3.41 0.49
N ALA A 13 -11.59 -3.37 -0.71
CA ALA A 13 -12.88 -4.00 -0.95
C ALA A 13 -12.79 -5.52 -0.80
N ARG A 14 -11.68 -6.12 -1.25
CA ARG A 14 -11.40 -7.54 -1.05
C ARG A 14 -11.24 -7.87 0.43
N LEU A 15 -10.33 -7.21 1.14
CA LEU A 15 -10.10 -7.42 2.58
C LEU A 15 -11.41 -7.38 3.40
N LYS A 16 -12.28 -6.40 3.14
CA LYS A 16 -13.60 -6.28 3.78
C LYS A 16 -14.55 -7.46 3.53
N ARG A 17 -14.34 -8.27 2.49
CA ARG A 17 -15.11 -9.51 2.24
C ARG A 17 -14.59 -10.70 3.06
N HIS A 18 -13.35 -10.63 3.54
CA HIS A 18 -12.68 -11.71 4.27
C HIS A 18 -12.62 -11.46 5.79
N CYS A 19 -13.19 -10.37 6.30
CA CYS A 19 -13.27 -10.05 7.73
C CYS A 19 -14.60 -9.37 8.09
N GLN A 20 -14.94 -9.36 9.37
CA GLN A 20 -16.10 -8.63 9.89
C GLN A 20 -15.74 -7.19 10.23
N ASP A 21 -14.55 -6.98 10.82
CA ASP A 21 -14.04 -5.65 11.15
C ASP A 21 -12.79 -5.32 10.35
N PHE A 22 -12.86 -4.22 9.60
CA PHE A 22 -11.75 -3.69 8.82
C PHE A 22 -11.39 -2.31 9.33
N SER A 23 -10.12 -2.14 9.71
CA SER A 23 -9.59 -0.86 10.16
C SER A 23 -8.23 -0.56 9.54
N VAL A 24 -7.87 0.72 9.55
CA VAL A 24 -6.58 1.22 9.06
C VAL A 24 -5.88 1.90 10.21
N ARG A 25 -4.65 1.47 10.52
CA ARG A 25 -3.80 2.12 11.51
C ARG A 25 -2.68 2.84 10.81
N VAL A 26 -2.58 4.16 10.98
CA VAL A 26 -1.48 4.95 10.44
C VAL A 26 -0.22 4.72 11.28
N LEU A 27 0.87 4.33 10.61
CA LEU A 27 2.19 4.21 11.23
C LEU A 27 2.96 5.53 11.15
N GLY A 28 2.83 6.23 10.03
CA GLY A 28 3.49 7.52 9.82
C GLY A 28 3.05 8.20 8.53
N GLU A 29 3.07 9.53 8.56
CA GLU A 29 2.80 10.43 7.44
C GLU A 29 3.85 11.55 7.47
N SER A 30 4.70 11.60 6.46
CA SER A 30 5.83 12.54 6.44
C SER A 30 6.32 12.83 5.03
N TYR A 31 6.94 13.99 4.86
CA TYR A 31 7.70 14.30 3.66
C TYR A 31 9.07 13.63 3.74
N LEU A 32 9.40 12.80 2.77
CA LEU A 32 10.64 12.04 2.70
C LEU A 32 11.29 12.21 1.33
N ALA A 33 12.62 12.09 1.29
CA ALA A 33 13.36 12.02 0.05
C ALA A 33 12.93 10.79 -0.78
N LEU A 34 12.69 11.01 -2.07
CA LEU A 34 12.35 9.94 -3.00
C LEU A 34 13.63 9.26 -3.48
N SER A 35 13.64 7.92 -3.43
CA SER A 35 14.67 7.12 -4.08
C SER A 35 14.67 7.33 -5.59
N ALA A 36 15.80 7.03 -6.25
CA ALA A 36 15.90 7.12 -7.70
C ALA A 36 14.88 6.22 -8.42
N ASP A 37 14.57 5.06 -7.84
CA ASP A 37 13.54 4.16 -8.35
C ASP A 37 12.14 4.78 -8.26
N GLU A 38 11.78 5.38 -7.12
CA GLU A 38 10.49 6.07 -6.96
C GLU A 38 10.34 7.24 -7.94
N GLN A 39 11.38 8.07 -8.08
CA GLN A 39 11.37 9.20 -9.03
C GLN A 39 11.18 8.71 -10.47
N SER A 40 11.89 7.66 -10.86
CA SER A 40 11.79 7.03 -12.18
C SER A 40 10.39 6.48 -12.44
N GLN A 41 9.84 5.69 -11.51
CA GLN A 41 8.52 5.09 -11.62
C GLN A 41 7.42 6.15 -11.69
N LEU A 42 7.53 7.20 -10.87
CA LEU A 42 6.56 8.30 -10.83
C LEU A 42 6.75 9.29 -11.97
N ALA A 43 7.83 9.18 -12.76
CA ALA A 43 8.24 10.14 -13.78
C ALA A 43 8.21 11.60 -13.25
N THR A 44 8.71 11.80 -12.02
CA THR A 44 8.73 13.10 -11.36
C THR A 44 10.14 13.66 -11.27
N ALA A 45 10.25 14.99 -11.26
CA ALA A 45 11.48 15.71 -10.95
C ALA A 45 11.59 16.08 -9.46
N ASP A 46 10.56 15.76 -8.65
CA ASP A 46 10.56 16.05 -7.23
C ASP A 46 11.59 15.16 -6.50
N SER A 47 12.48 15.78 -5.71
CA SER A 47 13.41 15.06 -4.85
C SER A 47 12.77 14.55 -3.56
N GLU A 48 11.60 15.06 -3.21
CA GLU A 48 10.84 14.71 -2.01
C GLU A 48 9.39 14.40 -2.38
N GLY A 49 8.72 13.61 -1.54
CA GLY A 49 7.31 13.32 -1.69
C GLY A 49 6.66 13.05 -0.35
N PHE A 50 5.34 13.11 -0.33
CA PHE A 50 4.57 12.71 0.84
C PHE A 50 4.47 11.20 0.88
N VAL A 51 4.94 10.62 1.98
CA VAL A 51 4.92 9.19 2.24
C VAL A 51 3.95 8.90 3.37
N ARG A 52 3.06 7.96 3.12
CA ARG A 52 2.07 7.46 4.08
C ARG A 52 2.23 5.96 4.25
N GLU A 53 2.48 5.54 5.48
CA GLU A 53 2.63 4.14 5.86
C GLU A 53 1.51 3.72 6.82
N VAL A 54 0.85 2.62 6.50
CA VAL A 54 -0.30 2.13 7.26
C VAL A 54 -0.27 0.62 7.41
N ILE A 55 -0.96 0.12 8.43
CA ILE A 55 -1.36 -1.28 8.54
C ILE A 55 -2.85 -1.40 8.30
N LEU A 56 -3.24 -2.33 7.43
CA LEU A 56 -4.63 -2.74 7.23
C LEU A 56 -4.91 -3.94 8.14
N PHE A 57 -5.89 -3.77 9.02
CA PHE A 57 -6.34 -4.77 9.96
C PHE A 57 -7.61 -5.46 9.47
N CYS A 58 -7.71 -6.74 9.78
CA CYS A 58 -8.86 -7.59 9.52
C CYS A 58 -9.10 -8.43 10.77
N ASP A 59 -10.22 -8.20 11.46
CA ASP A 59 -10.56 -8.83 12.74
C ASP A 59 -9.41 -8.72 13.77
N ASP A 60 -8.94 -7.50 13.99
CA ASP A 60 -7.81 -7.13 14.87
C ASP A 60 -6.45 -7.75 14.52
N LYS A 61 -6.33 -8.41 13.36
CA LYS A 61 -5.06 -8.98 12.87
C LYS A 61 -4.43 -8.11 11.77
N PRO A 62 -3.12 -7.84 11.83
CA PRO A 62 -2.45 -7.06 10.79
C PRO A 62 -2.29 -7.93 9.53
N TRP A 63 -2.97 -7.55 8.45
CA TRP A 63 -2.95 -8.33 7.21
C TRP A 63 -2.08 -7.72 6.13
N VAL A 64 -1.97 -6.39 6.08
CA VAL A 64 -1.21 -5.71 5.02
C VAL A 64 -0.48 -4.52 5.58
N PHE A 65 0.82 -4.42 5.33
CA PHE A 65 1.54 -3.16 5.41
C PHE A 65 1.46 -2.46 4.06
N ALA A 66 0.99 -1.22 4.03
CA ALA A 66 0.88 -0.45 2.80
C ALA A 66 1.66 0.86 2.91
N ARG A 67 2.45 1.15 1.88
CA ARG A 67 3.23 2.37 1.73
C ARG A 67 2.81 3.09 0.46
N THR A 68 2.36 4.32 0.62
CA THR A 68 1.96 5.20 -0.48
C THR A 68 2.98 6.32 -0.62
N VAL A 69 3.40 6.60 -1.85
CA VAL A 69 4.33 7.69 -2.19
C VAL A 69 3.64 8.61 -3.18
N VAL A 70 3.55 9.89 -2.83
CA VAL A 70 2.93 10.91 -3.66
C VAL A 70 3.94 12.04 -3.90
N PRO A 71 4.35 12.29 -5.16
CA PRO A 71 5.15 13.46 -5.52
C PRO A 71 4.46 14.77 -5.08
N LEU A 72 5.24 15.78 -4.73
CA LEU A 72 4.70 17.09 -4.32
C LEU A 72 3.86 17.73 -5.42
N ALA A 73 4.27 17.57 -6.69
CA ALA A 73 3.50 18.05 -7.84
C ALA A 73 2.08 17.43 -7.86
N THR A 74 1.98 16.10 -7.72
CA THR A 74 0.69 15.39 -7.65
C THR A 74 -0.12 15.83 -6.44
N LEU A 75 0.54 15.95 -5.29
CA LEU A 75 -0.08 16.28 -4.02
C LEU A 75 -0.69 17.68 -4.01
N SER A 76 -0.04 18.64 -4.69
CA SER A 76 -0.52 20.03 -4.81
C SER A 76 -1.89 20.14 -5.50
N GLN A 77 -2.18 19.21 -6.41
CA GLN A 77 -3.45 19.13 -7.16
C GLN A 77 -4.47 18.19 -6.50
N GLY A 78 -4.06 17.44 -5.46
CA GLY A 78 -4.84 16.38 -4.82
C GLY A 78 -4.72 16.37 -3.30
N GLN A 79 -5.09 17.48 -2.65
CA GLN A 79 -4.93 17.65 -1.19
C GLN A 79 -5.67 16.60 -0.35
N GLU A 80 -6.72 15.98 -0.89
CA GLU A 80 -7.44 14.89 -0.24
C GLU A 80 -6.53 13.70 0.10
N LEU A 81 -5.44 13.50 -0.64
CA LEU A 81 -4.44 12.46 -0.38
C LEU A 81 -3.69 12.66 0.95
N GLN A 82 -3.53 13.91 1.41
CA GLN A 82 -2.95 14.21 2.73
C GLN A 82 -3.98 14.08 3.85
N GLN A 83 -5.26 14.18 3.54
CA GLN A 83 -6.34 14.24 4.55
C GLN A 83 -6.99 12.87 4.77
N LEU A 84 -6.36 11.78 4.34
CA LEU A 84 -6.92 10.45 4.46
C LEU A 84 -7.10 10.03 5.92
N GLY A 85 -6.16 10.35 6.81
CA GLY A 85 -6.21 9.90 8.20
C GLY A 85 -6.31 8.38 8.27
N GLU A 86 -7.31 7.83 8.94
CA GLU A 86 -7.57 6.38 9.00
C GLU A 86 -8.47 5.88 7.85
N ARG A 87 -8.71 6.68 6.81
CA ARG A 87 -9.45 6.23 5.63
C ARG A 87 -8.55 5.42 4.70
N PRO A 88 -9.05 4.31 4.12
CA PRO A 88 -8.27 3.53 3.17
C PRO A 88 -8.08 4.30 1.86
N LEU A 89 -6.85 4.30 1.32
CA LEU A 89 -6.52 4.96 0.06
C LEU A 89 -7.37 4.42 -1.11
N GLY A 90 -7.66 3.12 -1.12
CA GLY A 90 -8.46 2.50 -2.18
C GLY A 90 -9.83 3.16 -2.36
N ALA A 91 -10.49 3.61 -1.28
CA ALA A 91 -11.78 4.29 -1.43
C ALA A 91 -11.67 5.58 -2.25
N LEU A 92 -10.57 6.33 -2.09
CA LEU A 92 -10.30 7.56 -2.86
C LEU A 92 -9.91 7.25 -4.31
N LEU A 93 -9.01 6.29 -4.52
CA LEU A 93 -8.52 5.94 -5.86
C LEU A 93 -9.65 5.46 -6.77
N PHE A 94 -10.50 4.56 -6.27
CA PHE A 94 -11.60 3.99 -7.06
C PHE A 94 -12.81 4.93 -7.19
N ALA A 95 -12.88 6.00 -6.39
CA ALA A 95 -13.86 7.07 -6.56
C ALA A 95 -13.39 8.16 -7.53
N THR A 96 -12.09 8.24 -7.84
CA THR A 96 -11.52 9.27 -8.73
C THR A 96 -11.81 8.95 -10.20
N PRO A 97 -12.58 9.79 -10.92
CA PRO A 97 -12.80 9.60 -12.35
C PRO A 97 -11.50 9.72 -13.15
N GLY A 98 -11.32 8.85 -14.14
CA GLY A 98 -10.11 8.84 -14.98
C GLY A 98 -8.86 8.25 -14.30
N MET A 99 -9.01 7.65 -13.11
CA MET A 99 -7.93 6.89 -12.49
C MET A 99 -7.60 5.66 -13.34
N VAL A 100 -6.31 5.44 -13.59
CA VAL A 100 -5.78 4.26 -14.25
C VAL A 100 -4.71 3.63 -13.37
N ARG A 101 -4.76 2.31 -13.21
CA ARG A 101 -3.71 1.54 -12.54
C ARG A 101 -2.82 0.90 -13.62
N ASP A 102 -1.52 1.14 -13.52
CA ASP A 102 -0.53 0.50 -14.39
C ASP A 102 -0.23 -0.95 -13.96
N ALA A 103 0.71 -1.58 -14.68
CA ALA A 103 1.19 -2.92 -14.39
C ALA A 103 1.59 -3.09 -12.92
N VAL A 104 1.30 -4.28 -12.40
CA VAL A 104 1.65 -4.68 -11.04
C VAL A 104 3.04 -5.30 -11.05
N GLU A 105 3.94 -4.79 -10.23
CA GLU A 105 5.21 -5.42 -9.93
C GLU A 105 5.04 -6.31 -8.70
N VAL A 106 5.52 -7.55 -8.74
CA VAL A 106 5.48 -8.49 -7.61
C VAL A 106 6.86 -8.58 -6.98
N THR A 107 6.90 -8.65 -5.65
CA THR A 107 8.13 -8.84 -4.88
C THR A 107 7.95 -9.92 -3.82
N HIS A 108 9.06 -10.52 -3.43
CA HIS A 108 9.18 -11.50 -2.36
C HIS A 108 10.33 -11.07 -1.46
N LEU A 109 10.07 -11.08 -0.15
CA LEU A 109 11.04 -10.76 0.88
C LEU A 109 11.23 -11.98 1.77
N ALA A 110 12.48 -12.40 1.94
CA ALA A 110 12.82 -13.47 2.86
C ALA A 110 12.43 -13.11 4.31
N ALA A 111 12.20 -14.13 5.12
CA ALA A 111 11.82 -13.97 6.52
C ALA A 111 12.82 -13.11 7.33
N ASP A 112 14.11 -13.10 6.98
CA ASP A 112 15.16 -12.35 7.68
C ASP A 112 15.25 -10.86 7.31
N HIS A 113 14.54 -10.44 6.27
CA HIS A 113 14.48 -9.05 5.82
C HIS A 113 13.94 -8.13 6.92
N PRO A 114 14.44 -6.87 7.07
CA PRO A 114 14.01 -5.95 8.12
C PRO A 114 12.49 -5.71 8.17
N LEU A 115 11.83 -5.63 7.00
CA LEU A 115 10.37 -5.50 6.92
C LEU A 115 9.65 -6.74 7.46
N SER A 116 10.15 -7.93 7.12
CA SER A 116 9.62 -9.22 7.62
C SER A 116 9.75 -9.34 9.14
N LYS A 117 10.83 -8.81 9.71
CA LYS A 117 11.00 -8.71 11.17
C LYS A 117 10.05 -7.69 11.81
N SER A 118 9.79 -6.58 11.12
CA SER A 118 8.89 -5.52 11.59
C SER A 118 7.44 -5.98 11.70
N ALA A 119 7.03 -6.99 10.92
CA ALA A 119 5.69 -7.58 11.00
C ALA A 119 5.32 -8.04 12.42
N LEU A 120 6.28 -8.60 13.17
CA LEU A 120 6.07 -9.01 14.57
C LEU A 120 5.75 -7.80 15.48
N LEU A 121 6.39 -6.66 15.24
CA LEU A 121 6.13 -5.42 16.00
C LEU A 121 4.74 -4.84 15.71
N TRP A 122 4.14 -5.20 14.58
CA TRP A 122 2.80 -4.76 14.21
C TRP A 122 1.69 -5.69 14.72
N GLY A 123 2.06 -6.80 15.35
CA GLY A 123 1.14 -7.77 15.94
C GLY A 123 0.95 -9.05 15.13
N ALA A 124 1.85 -9.36 14.18
CA ALA A 124 1.81 -10.64 13.49
C ALA A 124 2.28 -11.78 14.41
N ASP A 125 1.63 -12.94 14.32
CA ASP A 125 1.89 -14.09 15.21
C ASP A 125 3.20 -14.82 14.87
N LYS A 126 3.70 -14.67 13.65
CA LYS A 126 4.80 -15.47 13.10
C LYS A 126 5.69 -14.65 12.20
N GLN A 127 6.95 -15.04 12.12
CA GLN A 127 7.86 -14.57 11.08
C GLN A 127 7.80 -15.51 9.89
N ARG A 128 7.73 -14.97 8.67
CA ARG A 128 7.79 -15.72 7.42
C ARG A 128 8.23 -14.83 6.27
N ASP A 129 8.44 -15.46 5.13
CA ASP A 129 8.58 -14.76 3.86
C ASP A 129 7.34 -13.93 3.56
N LEU A 130 7.56 -12.69 3.14
CA LEU A 130 6.50 -11.77 2.78
C LEU A 130 6.38 -11.66 1.26
N TRP A 131 5.15 -11.71 0.77
CA TRP A 131 4.84 -11.38 -0.62
C TRP A 131 4.28 -9.98 -0.67
N GLY A 132 4.70 -9.22 -1.67
CA GLY A 132 4.20 -7.88 -1.86
C GLY A 132 3.99 -7.58 -3.32
N ARG A 133 3.28 -6.49 -3.54
CA ARG A 133 3.09 -5.93 -4.86
C ARG A 133 3.22 -4.43 -4.84
N ARG A 134 3.57 -3.87 -5.98
CA ARG A 134 3.68 -2.44 -6.18
C ARG A 134 2.92 -2.05 -7.43
N SER A 135 2.22 -0.92 -7.37
CA SER A 135 1.43 -0.42 -8.48
C SER A 135 1.53 1.08 -8.56
N ARG A 136 1.72 1.57 -9.79
CA ARG A 136 1.60 2.99 -10.09
C ARG A 136 0.16 3.31 -10.45
N PHE A 137 -0.37 4.36 -9.84
CA PHE A 137 -1.70 4.89 -10.12
C PHE A 137 -1.56 6.24 -10.79
N LEU A 138 -2.19 6.37 -11.94
CA LEU A 138 -2.32 7.60 -12.70
C LEU A 138 -3.67 8.24 -12.36
N LEU A 139 -3.62 9.46 -11.87
CA LEU A 139 -4.75 10.30 -11.54
C LEU A 139 -4.72 11.53 -12.45
N PRO A 140 -5.85 12.24 -12.63
CA PRO A 140 -5.84 13.55 -13.29
C PRO A 140 -4.86 14.54 -12.63
N ALA A 141 -4.64 14.40 -11.32
CA ALA A 141 -3.71 15.20 -10.55
C ALA A 141 -2.22 14.85 -10.76
N GLY A 142 -1.90 13.70 -11.37
CA GLY A 142 -0.52 13.20 -11.51
C GLY A 142 -0.42 11.71 -11.19
N ALA A 143 0.76 11.23 -10.82
CA ALA A 143 0.99 9.82 -10.46
C ALA A 143 1.26 9.64 -8.97
N LEU A 144 0.94 8.45 -8.44
CA LEU A 144 1.38 7.99 -7.12
C LEU A 144 1.73 6.50 -7.14
N LEU A 145 2.53 6.06 -6.17
CA LEU A 145 3.01 4.69 -6.06
C LEU A 145 2.44 4.07 -4.79
N VAL A 146 1.90 2.85 -4.90
CA VAL A 146 1.41 2.09 -3.76
C VAL A 146 2.14 0.76 -3.71
N SER A 147 2.79 0.49 -2.59
CA SER A 147 3.40 -0.80 -2.26
C SER A 147 2.58 -1.46 -1.16
N GLU A 148 2.19 -2.70 -1.36
CA GLU A 148 1.36 -3.49 -0.44
C GLU A 148 2.10 -4.78 -0.13
N MET A 149 2.42 -5.00 1.14
CA MET A 149 3.10 -6.19 1.64
C MET A 149 2.11 -7.00 2.48
N PHE A 150 1.82 -8.22 2.04
CA PHE A 150 0.94 -9.14 2.75
C PHE A 150 1.68 -9.69 3.98
N LEU A 151 1.08 -9.49 5.15
CA LEU A 151 1.65 -9.85 6.44
C LEU A 151 1.31 -11.31 6.81
N PRO A 152 2.05 -11.91 7.76
CA PRO A 152 2.01 -13.35 8.01
C PRO A 152 0.63 -13.96 8.24
N ASP A 153 -0.28 -13.23 8.88
CA ASP A 153 -1.61 -13.70 9.26
C ASP A 153 -2.69 -13.41 8.22
N CYS A 154 -2.31 -12.84 7.07
CA CYS A 154 -3.23 -12.58 5.98
C CYS A 154 -3.78 -13.87 5.36
N ALA A 155 -5.09 -13.91 5.09
CA ALA A 155 -5.75 -15.03 4.42
C ALA A 155 -5.15 -15.37 3.03
N ALA A 156 -4.46 -14.41 2.39
CA ALA A 156 -3.78 -14.60 1.10
C ALA A 156 -2.77 -15.77 1.08
N TYR A 157 -2.25 -16.15 2.25
CA TYR A 157 -1.33 -17.28 2.44
C TYR A 157 -2.02 -18.64 2.60
N VAL A 158 -3.33 -18.66 2.86
CA VAL A 158 -4.12 -19.87 3.13
C VAL A 158 -5.04 -20.19 1.95
N GLU A 159 -5.43 -19.18 1.17
CA GLU A 159 -6.22 -19.36 -0.05
C GLU A 159 -5.36 -19.93 -1.19
N GLU A 160 -5.76 -21.11 -1.67
CA GLU A 160 -5.21 -21.80 -2.85
C GLU A 160 -5.41 -20.99 -4.14
#